data_AF-A0A940G199-F1
#
_entry.id   AF-A0A940G199-F1
#
_cell.length_a   1.000
_cell.length_b   1.000
_cell.length_c   1.000
_cell.angle_alpha   90.00
_cell.angle_beta   90.00
_cell.angle_gamma   90.00
#
_symmetry.space_group_name_H-M   'P 1'
#
loop_
_entity.id
_entity.type
_entity.pdbx_description
1 polymer ?
#
loop_
_entity_poly.entity_id
_entity_poly.type
_entity_poly.pdbx_seq_one_letter_code
_entity_poly.pdbx_strand_id
1 'polypeptide(L)' 'MTRAALVMACVSVASAAAGAAILLMPARSEQGVYGKRIAGTMFCAMALILALFAWGLERMAG' A
#
# COMPACT_ATOMS: atom_id res chain seq x y z
N MET A 1 12.42 -0.26 -16.80
CA MET A 1 12.22 -0.52 -15.37
C MET A 1 13.48 -0.99 -14.68
N THR A 2 14.00 -0.20 -13.74
CA THR A 2 15.08 -0.67 -12.84
C THR A 2 14.56 -1.80 -11.95
N ARG A 3 15.45 -2.70 -11.49
CA ARG A 3 15.08 -3.79 -10.57
C ARG A 3 14.44 -3.25 -9.28
N ALA A 4 14.96 -2.14 -8.76
CA ALA A 4 14.43 -1.48 -7.57
C ALA A 4 13.01 -0.93 -7.80
N ALA A 5 12.77 -0.24 -8.93
CA ALA A 5 11.45 0.29 -9.26
C ALA A 5 10.40 -0.84 -9.42
N LEU A 6 10.80 -1.97 -10.03
CA LEU A 6 9.92 -3.12 -10.19
C LEU A 6 9.54 -3.74 -8.83
N VAL A 7 10.51 -3.94 -7.93
CA VAL A 7 10.23 -4.46 -6.58
C VAL A 7 9.30 -3.51 -5.82
N MET A 8 9.55 -2.20 -5.84
CA MET A 8 8.69 -1.22 -5.18
C MET A 8 7.26 -1.21 -5.75
N ALA A 9 7.10 -1.33 -7.07
CA ALA A 9 5.79 -1.41 -7.70
C ALA A 9 5.03 -2.68 -7.27
N CYS A 10 5.69 -3.84 -7.22
CA CYS A 10 5.07 -5.08 -6.74
C CYS A 10 4.63 -4.98 -5.28
N VAL A 11 5.49 -4.45 -4.40
CA VAL A 11 5.16 -4.27 -2.97
C VAL A 11 4.04 -3.25 -2.80
N SER A 12 4.02 -2.19 -3.62
CA SER A 12 2.92 -1.22 -3.64
C SER A 12 1.57 -1.89 -3.92
N VAL A 13 1.48 -2.70 -4.98
CA VAL A 13 0.25 -3.42 -5.35
C VAL A 13 -0.19 -4.38 -4.23
N ALA A 14 0.75 -5.16 -3.67
CA ALA A 14 0.45 -6.06 -2.56
C ALA A 14 -0.07 -5.31 -1.33
N SER A 15 0.54 -4.16 -1.02
CA SER A 15 0.14 -3.30 0.10
C SER A 15 -1.23 -2.68 -0.11
N ALA A 16 -1.53 -2.22 -1.33
CA ALA A 16 -2.85 -1.69 -1.68
C ALA A 16 -3.93 -2.78 -1.55
N ALA A 17 -3.66 -3.99 -2.04
CA ALA A 17 -4.57 -5.12 -1.91
C ALA A 17 -4.82 -5.49 -0.43
N ALA A 18 -3.76 -5.54 0.39
CA ALA A 18 -3.88 -5.80 1.82
C ALA A 18 -4.69 -4.70 2.55
N GLY A 19 -4.40 -3.42 2.26
CA GLY A 19 -5.14 -2.29 2.82
C GLY A 19 -6.62 -2.32 2.45
N ALA A 20 -6.93 -2.56 1.18
CA ALA A 20 -8.30 -2.73 0.71
C ALA A 20 -9.01 -3.91 1.38
N ALA A 21 -8.35 -5.07 1.49
CA ALA A 21 -8.91 -6.24 2.16
C ALA A 21 -9.25 -5.94 3.62
N ILE A 22 -8.34 -5.32 4.38
CA ILE A 22 -8.57 -4.92 5.78
C ILE A 22 -9.76 -3.96 5.90
N LEU A 23 -9.87 -2.98 4.99
CA LEU A 23 -10.97 -2.02 5.01
C LEU A 23 -12.31 -2.65 4.63
N LEU A 24 -12.32 -3.72 3.83
CA LEU A 24 -13.52 -4.46 3.44
C LEU A 24 -13.93 -5.52 4.47
N MET A 25 -13.03 -5.94 5.36
CA MET A 25 -13.34 -6.93 6.41
C MET A 25 -14.40 -6.41 7.40
N PRO A 26 -15.41 -7.22 7.76
CA PRO A 26 -16.41 -6.83 8.76
C PRO A 26 -15.79 -6.78 10.16
N ALA A 27 -16.17 -5.78 10.96
CA ALA A 27 -15.79 -5.65 12.37
C ALA A 27 -17.05 -5.58 13.23
N ARG A 28 -17.07 -6.35 14.33
CA ARG A 28 -18.23 -6.45 15.24
C ARG A 28 -18.05 -5.71 16.57
N SER A 29 -16.92 -5.02 16.74
CA SER A 29 -16.61 -4.20 17.92
C SER A 29 -16.07 -2.85 17.51
N GLU A 30 -16.24 -1.84 18.35
CA GLU A 30 -15.70 -0.48 18.10
C GLU A 30 -14.18 -0.49 17.95
N GLN A 31 -13.49 -1.22 18.83
CA GLN A 31 -12.04 -1.42 18.76
C GLN A 31 -11.62 -2.06 17.43
N GLY A 32 -12.39 -3.03 16.92
CA GLY A 32 -12.15 -3.65 15.63
C GLY A 32 -12.31 -2.67 14.46
N VAL A 33 -13.33 -1.82 14.50
CA VAL A 33 -13.57 -0.77 13.48
C VAL A 33 -12.40 0.23 13.44
N TYR A 34 -11.92 0.65 14.61
CA TYR A 34 -10.80 1.58 14.69
C TYR A 34 -9.48 0.93 14.23
N GLY A 35 -9.22 -0.31 14.67
CA GLY A 35 -8.05 -1.08 14.27
C GLY A 35 -7.95 -1.29 12.76
N LYS A 36 -9.05 -1.72 12.11
CA LYS A 36 -9.05 -1.89 10.65
C LYS A 36 -8.86 -0.58 9.89
N ARG A 37 -9.37 0.54 10.42
CA ARG A 37 -9.19 1.85 9.78
C ARG A 37 -7.73 2.27 9.83
N ILE A 38 -7.09 2.17 10.99
CA ILE A 38 -5.66 2.49 11.14
C ILE A 38 -4.81 1.57 10.26
N ALA A 39 -4.95 0.26 10.42
CA ALA A 39 -4.13 -0.69 9.68
C ALA A 39 -4.36 -0.54 8.17
N GLY A 40 -5.62 -0.44 7.73
CA GLY A 40 -5.98 -0.27 6.34
C GLY A 40 -5.41 1.02 5.74
N THR A 41 -5.52 2.16 6.42
CA THR A 41 -4.96 3.42 5.93
C THR A 41 -3.43 3.41 5.91
N MET A 42 -2.77 2.78 6.88
CA MET A 42 -1.31 2.61 6.88
C MET A 42 -0.83 1.80 5.67
N PHE A 43 -1.50 0.70 5.35
CA PHE A 43 -1.18 -0.10 4.16
C PHE A 43 -1.42 0.68 2.85
N CYS A 44 -2.52 1.43 2.76
CA CYS A 44 -2.78 2.28 1.60
C CYS A 44 -1.73 3.40 1.46
N ALA A 45 -1.32 4.03 2.57
CA ALA A 45 -0.27 5.05 2.55
C ALA A 45 1.07 4.47 2.10
N MET A 46 1.45 3.30 2.62
CA MET A 46 2.64 2.57 2.18
C MET A 46 2.60 2.28 0.68
N ALA A 47 1.45 1.80 0.17
CA ALA A 47 1.27 1.55 -1.25
C ALA A 47 1.49 2.81 -2.10
N LEU A 48 0.89 3.94 -1.70
CA LEU A 48 1.03 5.21 -2.40
C LEU A 48 2.49 5.70 -2.42
N ILE A 49 3.16 5.66 -1.28
CA ILE A 49 4.56 6.09 -1.16
C ILE A 49 5.46 5.24 -2.07
N LEU A 50 5.32 3.91 -2.04
CA LEU A 50 6.10 3.02 -2.88
C LEU A 50 5.82 3.21 -4.37
N ALA A 51 4.57 3.49 -4.75
CA ALA A 51 4.24 3.80 -6.14
C ALA A 51 4.91 5.09 -6.62
N LEU A 52 4.92 6.14 -5.78
CA LEU A 52 5.59 7.41 -6.08
C LEU A 52 7.11 7.22 -6.23
N PHE A 53 7.74 6.46 -5.34
CA PHE A 53 9.17 6.17 -5.44
C PHE A 53 9.51 5.31 -6.67
N ALA A 54 8.73 4.28 -6.97
CA ALA A 54 8.91 3.46 -8.16
C ALA A 54 8.85 4.32 -9.44
N TRP A 55 7.86 5.22 -9.50
CA TRP A 55 7.69 6.14 -10.62
C TRP A 55 8.82 7.16 -10.75
N GLY A 56 9.26 7.73 -9.62
CA GLY A 56 10.39 8.68 -9.59
C GLY A 56 11.70 8.03 -10.03
N LEU A 57 12.01 6.83 -9.53
CA LEU A 57 13.21 6.08 -9.92
C LEU A 57 13.21 5.72 -11.39
N GLU A 58 12.05 5.37 -11.95
CA GLU A 58 11.94 5.05 -13.37
C GLU A 58 12.23 6.27 -14.25
N ARG A 59 11.77 7.45 -13.85
CA ARG A 59 12.05 8.70 -14.58
C ARG A 59 13.49 9.17 -14.48
N MET A 60 14.20 8.85 -13.39
CA MET A 60 15.61 9.22 -13.24
C MET A 60 16.56 8.26 -13.97
N ALA A 61 16.09 7.05 -14.27
CA ALA A 61 16.89 6.00 -14.92
C ALA A 61 16.79 5.99 -16.46
N GLY A 62 15.86 6.76 -17.03
CA GLY A 62 15.73 6.98 -18.48
C GLY A 62 16.25 8.34 -18.89
#